data_AF-A0AAJ4CTC5-F1
#
_entry.id   AF-A0AAJ4CTC5-F1
#
_cell.length_a   1.000
_cell.length_b   1.000
_cell.length_c   1.000
_cell.angle_alpha   90.00
_cell.angle_beta   90.00
_cell.angle_gamma   90.00
#
_symmetry.space_group_name_H-M   'P 1'
#
loop_
_entity.id
_entity.type
_entity.pdbx_description
1 polymer ?
#
loop_
_entity_poly.entity_id
_entity_poly.type
_entity_poly.pdbx_seq_one_letter_code
_entity_poly.pdbx_strand_id
1 'polypeptide(L)'
;MKYLIQTLLANSNSGGQIKYEIYSDVQGSDSLSKIPEGTCRVISYKLVKGSIQLLDDDLDLQALFDANRPAQGVFYPDGPHRVNLEMLVDYLHKQS
;
A
#
# COMPACT_ATOMS: atom_id res chain seq x y z
N MET A 1 -5.97 -9.89 -12.87
CA MET A 1 -4.54 -10.24 -12.86
C MET A 1 -3.85 -9.04 -12.23
N LYS A 2 -3.17 -9.23 -11.09
CA LYS A 2 -2.53 -8.12 -10.37
C LYS A 2 -1.12 -7.86 -10.89
N TYR A 3 -0.76 -6.60 -11.05
CA TYR A 3 0.55 -6.13 -11.51
C TYR A 3 1.37 -5.59 -10.34
N LEU A 4 2.66 -5.92 -10.28
CA LEU A 4 3.58 -5.28 -9.33
C LEU A 4 3.75 -3.82 -9.75
N ILE A 5 3.30 -2.90 -8.91
CA ILE A 5 3.32 -1.47 -9.20
C ILE A 5 4.39 -0.71 -8.41
N GLN A 6 4.80 -1.23 -7.24
CA GLN A 6 5.84 -0.61 -6.43
C GLN A 6 6.53 -1.65 -5.54
N THR A 7 7.83 -1.49 -5.34
CA THR A 7 8.59 -2.18 -4.29
C THR A 7 9.16 -1.14 -3.33
N LEU A 8 9.06 -1.39 -2.03
CA LEU A 8 9.52 -0.50 -0.98
C LEU A 8 10.43 -1.25 0.00
N LEU A 9 11.46 -0.57 0.49
CA LEU A 9 12.27 -1.01 1.61
C LEU A 9 12.08 -0.02 2.77
N ALA A 10 11.62 -0.52 3.91
CA ALA A 10 11.43 0.25 5.13
C ALA A 10 12.32 -0.31 6.24
N ASN A 11 12.83 0.57 7.09
CA ASN A 11 13.50 0.17 8.32
C ASN A 11 12.44 -0.03 9.39
N SER A 12 12.42 -1.20 10.02
CA SER A 12 11.57 -1.43 11.16
C SER A 12 12.09 -0.71 12.40
N ASN A 13 11.20 -0.32 13.29
CA ASN A 13 11.52 0.18 14.63
C ASN A 13 12.43 -0.78 15.43
N SER A 14 12.39 -2.07 15.11
CA SER A 14 13.26 -3.11 15.70
C SER A 14 14.68 -3.17 15.12
N GLY A 15 15.04 -2.29 14.18
CA GLY A 15 16.34 -2.26 13.50
C GLY A 15 16.48 -3.27 12.35
N GLY A 16 15.42 -4.05 12.06
CA GLY A 16 15.36 -4.92 10.88
C GLY A 16 14.94 -4.17 9.61
N GLN A 17 15.06 -4.80 8.45
CA GLN A 17 14.50 -4.27 7.20
C GLN A 17 13.25 -5.04 6.79
N ILE A 18 12.22 -4.32 6.39
CA ILE A 18 10.99 -4.86 5.83
C ILE A 18 10.92 -4.47 4.35
N LYS A 19 10.69 -5.45 3.49
CA LYS A 19 10.39 -5.23 2.08
C LYS A 19 8.88 -5.32 1.89
N TYR A 20 8.31 -4.35 1.19
CA TYR A 20 6.91 -4.41 0.74
C TYR A 20 6.85 -4.51 -0.78
N GLU A 21 5.96 -5.36 -1.28
CA GLU A 21 5.59 -5.44 -2.69
C GLU A 21 4.13 -5.08 -2.83
N ILE A 22 3.85 -4.04 -3.62
CA ILE A 22 2.52 -3.48 -3.81
C ILE A 22 2.03 -3.90 -5.18
N TYR A 23 0.92 -4.62 -5.20
CA TYR A 23 0.27 -5.12 -6.40
C TYR A 23 -1.07 -4.44 -6.61
N SER A 24 -1.45 -4.18 -7.86
CA SER A 24 -2.74 -3.57 -8.21
C SER A 24 -3.38 -4.25 -9.42
N ASP A 25 -4.71 -4.31 -9.45
CA ASP A 25 -5.47 -4.73 -10.63
C ASP A 25 -5.46 -3.67 -11.75
N VAL A 26 -5.04 -2.44 -11.46
CA VAL A 26 -4.96 -1.32 -12.42
C VAL A 26 -3.52 -1.16 -12.91
N GLN A 27 -3.34 -1.23 -14.23
CA GLN A 27 -2.02 -1.28 -14.88
C GLN A 27 -1.29 0.09 -15.00
N GLY A 28 -1.74 1.11 -14.28
CA GLY A 28 -1.18 2.47 -14.34
C GLY A 28 -1.20 3.15 -12.97
N SER A 29 -0.11 3.01 -12.22
CA SER A 29 0.09 3.69 -10.95
C SER A 29 1.05 4.87 -11.14
N ASP A 30 0.60 5.91 -11.84
CA ASP A 30 1.20 7.21 -11.60
C ASP A 30 0.96 7.56 -10.13
N SER A 31 1.88 8.27 -9.47
CA SER A 31 1.74 8.64 -8.05
C SER A 31 0.46 9.44 -7.75
N LEU A 32 -0.10 10.05 -8.80
CA LEU A 32 -1.37 10.79 -8.77
C LEU A 32 -2.60 9.88 -8.95
N SER A 33 -2.44 8.67 -9.48
CA SER A 33 -3.53 7.70 -9.64
C SER A 33 -4.12 7.32 -8.28
N LYS A 34 -5.44 7.42 -8.17
CA LYS A 34 -6.16 6.92 -6.99
C LYS A 34 -6.23 5.40 -7.03
N ILE A 35 -6.04 4.78 -5.87
CA ILE A 35 -6.13 3.34 -5.66
C ILE A 35 -7.52 3.05 -5.07
N PRO A 36 -8.42 2.38 -5.81
CA PRO A 36 -9.69 1.93 -5.25
C PRO A 36 -9.48 0.90 -4.12
N GLU A 37 -10.35 0.95 -3.11
CA GLU A 37 -10.41 -0.06 -2.05
C GLU A 37 -10.61 -1.46 -2.65
N GLY A 38 -9.87 -2.45 -2.15
CA GLY A 38 -9.92 -3.84 -2.63
C GLY A 38 -9.16 -4.14 -3.92
N THR A 39 -8.64 -3.13 -4.64
CA THR A 39 -7.86 -3.35 -5.89
C THR A 39 -6.38 -3.54 -5.67
N CYS A 40 -5.89 -3.20 -4.48
CA CYS A 40 -4.50 -3.36 -4.07
C CYS A 40 -4.31 -4.69 -3.34
N ARG A 41 -3.08 -5.22 -3.35
CA ARG A 41 -2.60 -6.27 -2.45
C ARG A 41 -1.18 -5.90 -2.04
N VAL A 42 -0.89 -5.94 -0.75
CA VAL A 42 0.45 -5.63 -0.25
C VAL A 42 1.03 -6.85 0.42
N ILE A 43 2.17 -7.30 -0.07
CA ILE A 43 2.94 -8.39 0.53
C ILE A 43 4.08 -7.79 1.32
N SER A 44 4.30 -8.26 2.54
CA SER A 44 5.40 -7.81 3.40
C SER A 44 6.37 -8.94 3.71
N TYR A 45 7.65 -8.61 3.73
CA TYR A 45 8.73 -9.56 3.97
C TYR A 45 9.72 -8.98 4.97
N LYS A 46 10.21 -9.82 5.89
CA LYS A 46 11.36 -9.50 6.72
C LYS A 46 12.64 -9.90 6.00
N LEU A 47 13.56 -8.96 5.87
CA LEU A 47 14.90 -9.23 5.38
C LEU A 47 15.78 -9.60 6.58
N VAL A 48 16.30 -10.82 6.55
CA VAL A 48 17.29 -11.29 7.52
C VAL A 48 18.56 -11.70 6.76
N LYS A 49 19.67 -11.82 7.46
CA LYS A 49 20.97 -12.09 6.81
C LYS A 49 20.89 -13.38 5.98
N GLY A 50 20.97 -13.24 4.66
CA GLY A 50 20.97 -14.35 3.71
C GLY A 50 19.60 -15.00 3.45
N SER A 51 18.48 -14.47 3.97
CA SER A 51 17.15 -14.97 3.62
C SER A 51 16.05 -13.91 3.67
N ILE A 52 14.95 -14.19 2.96
CA ILE A 52 13.74 -13.37 2.91
C ILE A 52 12.64 -14.21 3.54
N GLN A 53 12.00 -13.68 4.59
CA GLN A 53 10.91 -14.35 5.27
C GLN A 53 9.61 -13.61 4.98
N LEU A 54 8.58 -14.31 4.51
CA LEU A 54 7.24 -13.76 4.36
C LEU A 54 6.69 -13.40 5.75
N LEU A 55 6.20 -12.18 5.91
CA LEU A 55 5.50 -11.73 7.13
C LEU A 55 3.99 -11.80 6.93
N ASP A 56 3.52 -11.21 5.84
CA ASP A 56 2.10 -11.13 5.50
C ASP A 56 1.96 -11.15 3.97
N ASP A 57 1.02 -11.93 3.45
CA ASP A 57 0.74 -12.03 2.03
C ASP A 57 -0.40 -11.13 1.56
N ASP A 58 -1.17 -10.51 2.45
CA ASP A 58 -2.17 -9.50 2.12
C ASP A 58 -2.41 -8.56 3.32
N LEU A 59 -1.49 -7.63 3.50
CA LEU A 59 -1.46 -6.73 4.64
C LEU A 59 -2.74 -5.88 4.72
N ASP A 60 -3.36 -5.83 5.90
CA ASP A 60 -4.61 -5.11 6.11
C ASP A 60 -4.43 -3.58 5.96
N LEU A 61 -5.08 -3.03 4.94
CA LEU A 61 -5.10 -1.61 4.62
C LEU A 61 -6.40 -0.91 5.02
N GLN A 62 -7.34 -1.59 5.69
CA GLN A 62 -8.67 -1.04 5.98
C GLN A 62 -8.58 0.29 6.72
N ALA A 63 -7.67 0.40 7.70
CA ALA A 63 -7.45 1.63 8.45
C ALA A 63 -7.01 2.81 7.57
N LEU A 64 -6.21 2.56 6.52
CA LEU A 64 -5.80 3.59 5.55
C LEU A 64 -7.00 4.07 4.72
N PHE A 65 -7.85 3.14 4.25
CA PHE A 65 -9.02 3.48 3.46
C PHE A 65 -10.09 4.19 4.29
N ASP A 66 -10.35 3.73 5.51
CA ASP A 66 -11.31 4.34 6.43
C ASP A 66 -10.91 5.78 6.79
N ALA A 67 -9.62 6.01 7.07
CA ALA A 67 -9.09 7.34 7.39
C ALA A 67 -9.21 8.34 6.23
N ASN A 68 -9.32 7.85 5.00
CA ASN A 68 -9.40 8.67 3.77
C ASN A 68 -10.74 8.53 3.05
N ARG A 69 -11.77 8.01 3.73
CA ARG A 69 -13.10 7.83 3.11
C ARG A 69 -13.68 9.19 2.70
N PRO A 70 -14.19 9.34 1.46
CA PRO A 70 -14.84 10.58 1.03
C PRO A 70 -16.03 10.92 1.93
N ALA A 71 -16.27 12.22 2.12
CA ALA A 71 -17.42 12.68 2.87
C ALA A 71 -18.73 12.31 2.14
N GLN A 72 -19.74 11.89 2.92
CA GLN A 72 -21.04 11.54 2.36
C GLN A 72 -21.71 12.76 1.73
N GLY A 73 -22.34 12.57 0.56
CA GLY A 73 -23.07 13.62 -0.15
C GLY A 73 -22.19 14.64 -0.89
N VAL A 74 -20.86 14.48 -0.89
CA VAL A 74 -19.95 15.35 -1.63
C VAL A 74 -19.68 14.74 -3.00
N PHE A 75 -19.88 15.53 -4.06
CA PHE A 75 -19.48 15.16 -5.41
C PHE A 75 -18.00 15.47 -5.62
N TYR A 76 -17.29 14.49 -6.19
CA TYR A 76 -15.87 14.62 -6.48
C TYR A 76 -15.63 14.39 -7.97
N PRO A 77 -15.19 15.42 -8.71
CA PRO A 77 -15.00 15.34 -10.16
C PRO A 77 -14.00 14.27 -10.60
N ASP A 78 -13.03 13.93 -9.74
CA ASP A 78 -11.97 12.95 -9.95
C ASP A 78 -12.34 11.52 -9.50
N GLY A 79 -13.61 11.31 -9.11
CA GLY A 79 -14.11 10.03 -8.59
C GLY A 79 -14.03 9.95 -7.06
N PRO A 80 -14.59 8.90 -6.44
CA PRO A 80 -14.75 8.80 -4.99
C PRO A 80 -13.47 8.38 -4.25
N HIS A 81 -12.49 7.79 -4.94
CA HIS A 81 -11.28 7.24 -4.33
C HIS A 81 -10.31 8.34 -3.90
N ARG A 82 -9.67 8.16 -2.74
CA ARG A 82 -8.81 9.20 -2.14
C ARG A 82 -7.38 8.76 -1.89
N VAL A 83 -7.17 7.49 -1.56
CA VAL A 83 -5.85 6.88 -1.37
C VAL A 83 -5.11 6.87 -2.70
N ASN A 84 -3.84 7.28 -2.71
CA ASN A 84 -2.91 7.12 -3.83
C ASN A 84 -1.69 6.32 -3.38
N LEU A 85 -0.75 6.07 -4.31
CA LEU A 85 0.45 5.28 -4.02
C LEU A 85 1.34 5.92 -2.95
N GLU A 86 1.50 7.24 -2.98
CA GLU A 86 2.31 7.97 -2.01
C GLU A 86 1.76 7.81 -0.58
N MET A 87 0.45 7.99 -0.39
CA MET A 87 -0.21 7.78 0.90
C MET A 87 -0.08 6.35 1.40
N LEU A 88 -0.13 5.35 0.49
CA LEU A 88 0.11 3.95 0.84
C LEU A 88 1.56 3.71 1.29
N VAL A 89 2.54 4.25 0.56
CA VAL A 89 3.95 4.16 0.93
C VAL A 89 4.21 4.81 2.30
N ASP A 90 3.67 6.00 2.52
CA ASP A 90 3.77 6.70 3.81
C ASP A 90 3.13 5.92 4.95
N TYR A 91 1.99 5.29 4.69
CA TYR A 91 1.32 4.43 5.67
C TYR A 91 2.19 3.22 6.04
N LEU A 92 2.77 2.54 5.06
CA LEU A 92 3.65 1.38 5.29
C LEU A 92 4.94 1.75 6.03
N HIS A 93 5.48 2.94 5.78
CA HIS A 93 6.62 3.48 6.53
C HIS A 93 6.29 3.77 8.00
N LYS A 94 5.06 4.20 8.29
CA LYS A 94 4.63 4.44 9.69
C LYS A 94 4.38 3.14 10.47
N GLN A 95 4.13 2.04 9.77
CA GLN A 95 3.84 0.73 10.36
C GLN A 95 5.09 -0.13 10.62
N SER A 96 6.21 0.14 9.92
CA SER A 96 7.48 -0.58 10.10
C SER A 96 8.18 -0.22 11.41
#